data_AF-A0A4R7DDV0-F1
#
_entry.id   AF-A0A4R7DDV0-F1
#
_cell.length_a   1.000
_cell.length_b   1.000
_cell.length_c   1.000
_cell.angle_alpha   90.00
_cell.angle_beta   90.00
_cell.angle_gamma   90.00
#
_symmetry.space_group_name_H-M   'P 1'
#
loop_
_entity.id
_entity.type
_entity.pdbx_description
1 polymer ?
#
loop_
_entity_poly.entity_id
_entity_poly.type
_entity_poly.pdbx_seq_one_letter_code
_entity_poly.pdbx_strand_id
1 'polypeptide(L)'
;MTVHQRDMAIQDFEKFMRNAIQHEQGFSFDIFISFSTSLINFYQGSNLIKESERKDTALILSQAFNAGMGNRITADDLDEISTLIISDRTIDYSILNPIFA
;
A
#
# COMPACT_ATOMS: atom_id res chain seq x y z
N MET A 1 13.65 7.42 -0.11
CA MET A 1 13.24 6.29 0.73
C MET A 1 14.42 5.39 1.05
N THR A 2 14.51 4.90 2.29
CA THR A 2 15.52 3.97 2.79
C THR A 2 15.10 2.50 2.57
N VAL A 3 16.06 1.58 2.64
CA VAL A 3 15.78 0.12 2.61
C VAL A 3 14.83 -0.27 3.74
N HIS A 4 15.03 0.28 4.94
CA HIS A 4 14.18 -0.01 6.09
C HIS A 4 12.71 0.40 5.86
N GLN A 5 12.46 1.59 5.31
CA GLN A 5 11.10 2.05 4.98
C GLN A 5 10.45 1.16 3.91
N ARG A 6 11.21 0.71 2.92
CA ARG A 6 10.74 -0.24 1.90
C ARG A 6 10.27 -1.54 2.54
N ASP A 7 11.12 -2.14 3.37
CA ASP A 7 10.86 -3.43 4.00
C ASP A 7 9.65 -3.34 4.94
N MET A 8 9.53 -2.23 5.68
CA MET A 8 8.36 -1.93 6.51
C MET A 8 7.07 -1.92 5.68
N ALA A 9 7.03 -1.18 4.57
CA ALA A 9 5.85 -1.10 3.71
C ALA A 9 5.45 -2.46 3.13
N ILE A 10 6.43 -3.25 2.69
CA ILE A 10 6.19 -4.61 2.17
C ILE A 10 5.67 -5.53 3.28
N GLN A 11 6.28 -5.51 4.47
CA GLN A 11 5.85 -6.35 5.60
C GLN A 11 4.41 -6.03 6.04
N ASP A 12 4.06 -4.76 6.12
CA ASP A 12 2.70 -4.35 6.49
C ASP A 12 1.69 -4.72 5.40
N PHE A 13 2.04 -4.57 4.12
CA PHE A 13 1.23 -5.09 3.02
C PHE A 13 1.03 -6.61 3.11
N GLU A 14 2.07 -7.38 3.38
CA GLU A 14 1.94 -8.83 3.53
C GLU A 14 1.08 -9.24 4.74
N LYS A 15 1.16 -8.52 5.86
CA LYS A 15 0.28 -8.75 7.02
C LYS A 15 -1.18 -8.51 6.62
N PHE A 16 -1.44 -7.42 5.91
CA PHE A 16 -2.76 -7.10 5.40
C PHE A 16 -3.29 -8.21 4.48
N MET A 17 -2.47 -8.67 3.53
CA MET A 17 -2.80 -9.78 2.63
C MET A 17 -3.15 -11.06 3.39
N ARG A 18 -2.33 -11.44 4.38
CA ARG A 18 -2.59 -12.61 5.22
C ARG A 18 -3.92 -12.48 5.96
N ASN A 19 -4.22 -11.30 6.51
CA ASN A 19 -5.48 -11.06 7.19
C ASN A 19 -6.68 -11.14 6.25
N ALA A 20 -6.60 -10.52 5.06
CA ALA A 20 -7.66 -10.54 4.05
C ALA A 20 -7.99 -11.97 3.61
N ILE A 21 -6.97 -12.80 3.37
CA ILE A 21 -7.13 -14.22 3.03
C ILE A 21 -7.82 -15.00 4.17
N GLN A 22 -7.43 -14.74 5.42
CA GLN A 22 -7.99 -15.46 6.58
C GLN A 22 -9.46 -15.13 6.85
N HIS A 23 -9.93 -13.94 6.49
CA HIS A 23 -11.28 -13.48 6.77
C HIS A 23 -12.22 -13.59 5.55
N GLU A 24 -11.80 -14.31 4.50
CA GLU A 24 -12.52 -14.43 3.23
C GLU A 24 -12.91 -13.07 2.62
N GLN A 25 -12.23 -11.99 3.01
CA GLN A 25 -12.35 -10.72 2.31
C GLN A 25 -11.67 -10.91 0.96
N GLY A 26 -12.49 -10.97 -0.09
CA GLY A 26 -12.00 -11.05 -1.46
C GLY A 26 -11.01 -9.91 -1.68
N PHE A 27 -9.76 -10.24 -1.98
CA PHE A 27 -8.73 -9.25 -2.22
C PHE A 27 -8.96 -8.63 -3.60
N SER A 28 -9.55 -7.44 -3.62
CA SER A 28 -9.84 -6.68 -4.83
C SER A 28 -8.88 -5.50 -5.00
N PHE A 29 -8.82 -4.96 -6.21
CA PHE A 29 -8.05 -3.76 -6.50
C PHE A 29 -8.51 -2.56 -5.65
N ASP A 30 -9.81 -2.38 -5.44
CA ASP A 30 -10.35 -1.28 -4.63
C ASP A 30 -9.88 -1.36 -3.17
N ILE A 31 -9.82 -2.57 -2.61
CA ILE A 31 -9.31 -2.82 -1.26
C ILE A 31 -7.82 -2.50 -1.19
N PHE A 32 -7.05 -2.89 -2.21
CA PHE A 32 -5.63 -2.53 -2.31
C PHE A 32 -5.40 -1.02 -2.37
N ILE A 33 -6.18 -0.28 -3.16
CA ILE A 33 -6.07 1.19 -3.26
C ILE A 33 -6.43 1.84 -1.92
N SER A 34 -7.51 1.39 -1.28
CA SER A 34 -7.96 1.92 0.02
C SER A 34 -6.93 1.68 1.12
N PHE A 35 -6.35 0.48 1.17
CA PHE A 35 -5.25 0.13 2.07
C PHE A 35 -4.03 1.01 1.82
N SER A 36 -3.54 1.07 0.59
CA SER A 36 -2.31 1.79 0.24
C SER A 36 -2.42 3.28 0.53
N THR A 37 -3.58 3.87 0.21
CA THR A 37 -3.91 5.27 0.51
C THR A 37 -3.82 5.52 2.02
N SER A 38 -4.52 4.70 2.80
CA SER A 38 -4.55 4.82 4.26
C SER A 38 -3.16 4.63 4.88
N LEU A 39 -2.40 3.64 4.41
CA LEU A 39 -1.06 3.33 4.92
C LEU A 39 -0.08 4.49 4.67
N ILE A 40 -0.06 5.04 3.45
CA ILE A 40 0.86 6.13 3.09
C ILE A 40 0.51 7.40 3.84
N ASN A 41 -0.78 7.72 3.97
CA ASN A 41 -1.24 8.87 4.73
C ASN A 41 -0.92 8.72 6.22
N PHE A 42 -1.06 7.51 6.78
CA PHE A 42 -0.62 7.20 8.14
C PHE A 42 0.91 7.34 8.29
N TYR A 43 1.71 6.75 7.39
CA TYR A 43 3.17 6.85 7.44
C TYR A 43 3.65 8.30 7.40
N GLN A 44 3.07 9.14 6.56
CA GLN A 44 3.40 10.56 6.56
C GLN A 44 2.97 11.23 7.87
N GLY A 45 1.74 11.01 8.33
CA GLY A 45 1.23 11.60 9.57
C GLY A 45 2.03 11.22 10.81
N SER A 46 2.63 10.03 10.80
CA SER A 46 3.51 9.50 11.84
C SER A 46 5.00 9.81 11.62
N ASN A 47 5.35 10.63 10.62
CA ASN A 47 6.74 10.96 10.24
C ASN A 47 7.62 9.75 9.90
N LEU A 48 7.03 8.63 9.47
CA LEU A 48 7.75 7.43 9.02
C LEU A 48 8.28 7.60 7.59
N ILE A 49 7.61 8.41 6.78
CA ILE A 49 8.06 8.82 5.44
C ILE A 49 7.89 10.34 5.26
N LYS A 50 8.64 10.93 4.32
CA LYS A 50 8.48 12.32 3.91
C LYS A 50 7.43 12.46 2.80
N GLU A 51 6.92 13.68 2.61
CA GLU A 51 6.04 14.01 1.48
C GLU A 51 6.62 13.58 0.12
N SER A 52 7.93 13.81 -0.08
CA SER A 52 8.65 13.41 -1.30
C SER A 52 8.76 11.90 -1.50
N GLU A 53 8.48 11.09 -0.48
CA GLU A 53 8.60 9.63 -0.49
C GLU A 53 7.25 8.93 -0.68
N ARG A 54 6.13 9.69 -0.73
CA ARG A 54 4.79 9.14 -0.91
C ARG A 54 4.66 8.36 -2.21
N LYS A 55 5.08 8.94 -3.34
CA LYS A 55 4.96 8.31 -4.66
C LYS A 55 5.78 7.02 -4.74
N ASP A 56 7.02 7.06 -4.27
CA ASP A 56 7.90 5.88 -4.23
C ASP A 56 7.27 4.75 -3.40
N THR A 57 6.68 5.08 -2.26
CA THR A 57 6.01 4.11 -1.39
C THR A 57 4.79 3.49 -2.08
N ALA A 58 3.95 4.31 -2.74
CA ALA A 58 2.81 3.83 -3.53
C ALA A 58 3.24 2.92 -4.68
N LEU A 59 4.34 3.27 -5.37
CA LEU A 59 4.86 2.46 -6.47
C LEU A 59 5.34 1.09 -5.97
N ILE A 60 6.01 1.02 -4.83
CA ILE A 60 6.48 -0.24 -4.23
C ILE A 60 5.31 -1.14 -3.84
N LEU A 61 4.28 -0.58 -3.21
CA LEU A 61 3.06 -1.32 -2.88
C LEU A 61 2.37 -1.85 -4.14
N SER A 62 2.32 -1.03 -5.19
CA SER A 62 1.73 -1.41 -6.49
C SER A 62 2.53 -2.52 -7.18
N GLN A 63 3.86 -2.47 -7.09
CA GLN A 63 4.74 -3.54 -7.58
C GLN A 63 4.56 -4.84 -6.79
N ALA A 64 4.44 -4.76 -5.46
CA ALA A 64 4.20 -5.94 -4.61
C ALA A 64 2.83 -6.58 -4.93
N PHE A 65 1.80 -5.75 -5.11
CA PHE A 65 0.49 -6.19 -5.57
C PHE A 65 0.55 -6.88 -6.94
N ASN A 66 1.21 -6.25 -7.92
CA ASN A 66 1.36 -6.80 -9.26
C ASN A 66 2.12 -8.13 -9.26
N ALA A 67 3.17 -8.25 -8.43
CA ALA A 67 3.91 -9.50 -8.25
C ALA A 67 2.98 -10.62 -7.75
N GLY A 68 2.09 -10.32 -6.80
CA GLY A 68 1.06 -11.25 -6.33
C GLY A 68 0.06 -11.66 -7.42
N MET A 69 -0.17 -10.80 -8.41
CA MET A 69 -1.01 -11.08 -9.58
C MET A 69 -0.27 -11.71 -10.77
N GLY A 70 1.01 -12.04 -10.63
CA GLY A 70 1.81 -12.62 -11.71
C GLY A 70 2.32 -11.60 -12.73
N ASN A 71 2.56 -10.35 -12.32
CA ASN A 71 3.14 -9.26 -13.11
C ASN A 71 2.35 -8.95 -14.40
N ARG A 72 1.04 -8.76 -14.26
CA ARG A 72 0.11 -8.50 -15.38
C ARG A 72 -0.09 -7.02 -15.68
N ILE A 73 0.17 -6.14 -14.72
CA ILE A 73 0.09 -4.68 -14.87
C ILE A 73 1.41 -4.16 -15.45
N THR A 74 1.34 -3.24 -16.40
CA THR A 74 2.53 -2.64 -17.02
C THR A 74 3.21 -1.63 -16.10
N ALA A 75 4.46 -1.26 -16.42
CA ALA A 75 5.17 -0.25 -15.63
C ALA A 75 4.49 1.13 -15.67
N ASP A 76 3.91 1.50 -16.82
CA ASP A 76 3.21 2.78 -17.00
C ASP A 76 1.93 2.80 -16.17
N ASP A 77 1.14 1.73 -16.23
CA ASP A 77 -0.07 1.58 -15.40
C ASP A 77 0.29 1.61 -13.90
N LEU A 78 1.40 1.00 -13.49
CA LEU A 78 1.87 1.06 -12.09
C LEU A 78 2.21 2.49 -11.66
N ASP A 79 2.78 3.32 -12.53
CA ASP A 79 3.04 4.72 -12.23
C ASP A 79 1.73 5.52 -12.10
N GLU A 80 0.75 5.26 -12.97
CA GLU A 80 -0.59 5.87 -12.88
C GLU A 80 -1.29 5.47 -11.58
N ILE A 81 -1.28 4.19 -11.23
CA ILE A 81 -1.84 3.67 -9.98
C ILE A 81 -1.16 4.32 -8.77
N SER A 82 0.17 4.43 -8.80
CA SER A 82 0.91 5.09 -7.71
C SER A 82 0.49 6.56 -7.54
N THR A 83 0.22 7.25 -8.66
CA THR A 83 -0.23 8.64 -8.68
C THR A 83 -1.67 8.76 -8.15
N LEU A 84 -2.54 7.81 -8.51
CA LEU A 84 -3.90 7.74 -7.99
C LEU A 84 -3.92 7.57 -6.46
N ILE A 85 -3.15 6.61 -5.93
CA ILE A 85 -3.06 6.33 -4.49
C ILE A 85 -2.67 7.58 -3.70
N ILE A 86 -1.66 8.34 -4.17
CA ILE A 86 -1.17 9.50 -3.41
C ILE A 86 -2.04 10.75 -3.57
N SER A 87 -2.94 10.77 -4.56
CA SER A 87 -3.85 11.89 -4.82
C SER A 87 -4.92 12.02 -3.73
N ASP A 88 -5.25 10.92 -3.06
CA ASP A 88 -6.15 10.87 -1.93
C ASP A 88 -5.38 10.99 -0.59
N ARG A 89 -5.93 11.79 0.33
CA ARG A 89 -5.41 12.07 1.67
C ARG A 89 -6.24 11.44 2.79
N THR A 90 -7.23 10.62 2.46
CA THR A 90 -8.08 9.92 3.44
C THR A 90 -7.29 8.83 4.18
N ILE A 91 -7.70 8.59 5.43
CA ILE A 91 -7.18 7.49 6.25
C ILE A 91 -8.38 6.70 6.76
N ASP A 92 -8.46 5.43 6.38
CA ASP A 92 -9.38 4.46 6.98
C ASP A 92 -8.64 3.58 7.99
N TYR A 93 -8.76 3.93 9.27
CA TYR A 93 -8.16 3.17 10.36
C TYR A 93 -8.74 1.75 10.50
N SER A 94 -9.96 1.49 10.02
CA SER A 94 -10.54 0.14 10.11
C SER A 94 -9.78 -0.85 9.23
N ILE A 95 -9.23 -0.39 8.11
CA ILE A 95 -8.39 -1.17 7.18
C ILE A 95 -6.97 -1.35 7.72
N LEU A 96 -6.48 -0.44 8.56
CA LEU A 96 -5.14 -0.50 9.15
C LEU A 96 -5.07 -1.30 10.47
N ASN A 97 -6.19 -1.47 11.17
CA ASN A 97 -6.23 -2.24 12.43
C ASN A 97 -5.56 -3.63 12.32
N PRO A 98 -5.78 -4.43 11.27
CA PRO A 98 -5.20 -5.77 11.18
C PRO A 98 -3.67 -5.84 11.08
N ILE A 99 -2.99 -4.73 10.77
CA ILE A 99 -1.53 -4.70 10.61
C ILE A 99 -0.80 -4.13 11.84
N PHE A 100 -1.51 -3.41 12.69
CA PHE A 100 -0.98 -2.77 13.91
C PHE A 100 -1.46 -3.40 15.22
N ALA A 101 -2.43 -4.32 15.16
CA ALA A 101 -2.94 -5.08 16.30
C ALA A 101 -2.02 -6.24 16.74
#